data_AF-A0A2D1TZ87-F1
#
_entry.id   AF-A0A2D1TZ87-F1
#
_cell.length_a   1.000
_cell.length_b   1.000
_cell.length_c   1.000
_cell.angle_alpha   90.00
_cell.angle_beta   90.00
_cell.angle_gamma   90.00
#
_symmetry.space_group_name_H-M   'P 1'
#
loop_
_entity.id
_entity.type
_entity.pdbx_description
1 polymer ?
#
loop_
_entity_poly.entity_id
_entity_poly.type
_entity_poly.pdbx_seq_one_letter_code
_entity_poly.pdbx_strand_id
1 'polypeptide(L)'
;MLRSIRTPKKHLTEKQVLGAWFAVTECIRRESEDEPPRWLAIGWLPDGRSVELVAVELIRGWLIIHALSPVQKKFWQEIERARQRGR
;
A
#
# COMPACT_ATOMS: atom_id res chain seq x y z
N MET A 1 -12.42 -12.29 24.69
CA MET A 1 -12.81 -11.32 23.64
C MET A 1 -11.94 -10.07 23.82
N LEU A 2 -10.80 -9.98 23.13
CA LEU A 2 -9.86 -8.86 23.27
C LEU A 2 -10.44 -7.63 22.56
N ARG A 3 -10.83 -6.61 23.34
CA ARG A 3 -11.27 -5.32 22.81
C ARG A 3 -10.05 -4.60 22.26
N SER A 4 -10.02 -4.42 20.94
CA SER A 4 -9.02 -3.59 20.26
C SER A 4 -9.11 -2.16 20.79
N ILE A 5 -8.11 -1.76 21.58
CA ILE A 5 -7.92 -0.37 21.99
C ILE A 5 -7.56 0.38 20.71
N ARG A 6 -8.45 1.26 20.22
CA ARG A 6 -8.14 2.18 19.12
C ARG A 6 -6.99 3.08 19.57
N THR A 7 -5.78 2.68 19.24
CA THR A 7 -4.60 3.55 19.33
C THR A 7 -4.82 4.71 18.34
N PRO A 8 -4.42 5.94 18.68
CA PRO A 8 -4.46 7.05 17.74
C PRO A 8 -3.75 6.64 16.45
N LYS A 9 -4.35 6.91 15.29
CA LYS A 9 -3.67 6.71 14.00
C LYS A 9 -2.47 7.66 13.95
N LYS A 10 -1.30 7.18 14.37
CA LYS A 10 -0.05 7.92 14.16
C LYS A 10 0.14 8.02 12.65
N HIS A 11 0.22 9.25 12.15
CA HIS A 11 0.60 9.49 10.76
C HIS A 11 1.98 8.87 10.50
N LEU A 12 2.14 8.24 9.35
CA LEU A 12 3.44 7.75 8.91
C LEU A 12 4.32 8.96 8.59
N THR A 13 5.58 8.90 9.01
CA THR A 13 6.58 9.86 8.54
C THR A 13 7.01 9.50 7.13
N GLU A 14 7.55 10.45 6.38
CA GLU A 14 8.11 10.20 5.04
C GLU A 14 9.15 9.08 5.05
N LYS A 15 10.05 9.08 6.05
CA LYS A 15 11.05 8.02 6.24
C LYS A 15 10.40 6.64 6.41
N GLN A 16 9.26 6.55 7.11
CA GLN A 16 8.53 5.30 7.24
C GLN A 16 7.89 4.89 5.91
N VAL A 17 7.29 5.82 5.17
CA VAL A 17 6.71 5.54 3.85
C VAL A 17 7.78 5.03 2.89
N LEU A 18 8.93 5.70 2.81
CA LEU A 18 10.05 5.28 1.98
C LEU A 18 10.64 3.94 2.45
N GLY A 19 10.79 3.75 3.77
CA GLY A 19 11.25 2.49 4.33
C GLY A 19 10.34 1.32 3.97
N ALA A 20 9.02 1.49 4.05
CA ALA A 20 8.06 0.49 3.61
C ALA A 20 8.11 0.25 2.09
N TRP A 21 8.28 1.32 1.29
CA TRP A 21 8.42 1.20 -0.17
C TRP A 21 9.64 0.37 -0.59
N PHE A 22 10.78 0.54 0.08
CA PHE A 22 11.97 -0.28 -0.16
C PHE A 22 11.85 -1.73 0.38
N ALA A 23 10.83 -2.01 1.21
CA ALA A 23 10.56 -3.31 1.80
C ALA A 23 9.19 -3.88 1.33
N VAL A 24 8.83 -3.62 0.08
CA VAL A 24 7.61 -4.16 -0.54
C VAL A 24 7.72 -5.66 -0.77
N THR A 25 6.71 -6.41 -0.33
CA THR A 25 6.60 -7.87 -0.54
C THR A 25 5.50 -8.25 -1.53
N GLU A 26 4.52 -7.38 -1.74
CA GLU A 26 3.43 -7.58 -2.70
C GLU A 26 3.27 -6.32 -3.53
N CYS A 27 3.16 -6.46 -4.85
CA CYS A 27 2.96 -5.34 -5.75
C CYS A 27 2.16 -5.78 -6.97
N ILE A 28 1.07 -5.08 -7.28
CA ILE A 28 0.28 -5.35 -8.47
C ILE A 28 -0.15 -4.06 -9.16
N ARG A 29 -0.03 -4.05 -10.49
CA ARG A 29 -0.57 -2.99 -11.33
C ARG A 29 -2.08 -3.19 -11.50
N ARG A 30 -2.83 -2.14 -11.19
CA ARG A 30 -4.28 -2.04 -11.40
C ARG A 30 -4.53 -1.06 -12.55
N GLU A 31 -4.96 -1.59 -13.68
CA GLU A 31 -5.42 -0.79 -14.82
C GLU A 31 -6.68 0.01 -14.47
N SER A 32 -6.83 1.16 -15.12
CA SER A 32 -8.01 2.01 -15.08
C SER A 32 -8.17 2.67 -16.44
N GLU A 33 -9.42 2.80 -16.92
CA GLU A 33 -9.71 3.50 -18.17
C GLU A 33 -9.69 5.02 -17.98
N ASP A 34 -10.07 5.48 -16.79
CA ASP A 34 -10.24 6.91 -16.47
C ASP A 34 -9.04 7.54 -15.76
N GLU A 35 -8.12 6.73 -15.24
CA GLU A 35 -7.00 7.18 -14.41
C GLU A 35 -5.70 6.51 -14.86
N PRO A 36 -4.52 7.13 -14.63
CA PRO A 36 -3.24 6.45 -14.84
C PRO A 36 -3.18 5.14 -14.04
N PRO A 37 -2.55 4.08 -14.60
CA PRO A 37 -2.39 2.82 -13.89
C PRO A 37 -1.72 3.01 -12.53
N ARG A 38 -2.31 2.41 -11.50
CA ARG A 38 -1.83 2.51 -10.12
C ARG A 38 -1.22 1.19 -9.69
N TRP A 39 -0.16 1.28 -8.90
CA TRP A 39 0.47 0.14 -8.28
C TRP A 39 0.02 0.04 -6.84
N LEU A 40 -0.63 -1.07 -6.51
CA LEU A 40 -1.04 -1.42 -5.16
C LEU A 40 0.06 -2.27 -4.55
N ALA A 41 0.67 -1.79 -3.47
CA ALA A 41 1.79 -2.45 -2.84
C ALA A 41 1.60 -2.62 -1.33
N ILE A 42 2.21 -3.67 -0.79
CA ILE A 42 2.31 -3.90 0.65
C ILE A 42 3.78 -3.92 1.03
N GLY A 43 4.16 -2.97 1.88
CA GLY A 43 5.49 -2.85 2.46
C GLY A 43 5.48 -3.11 3.96
N TRP A 44 6.65 -3.35 4.53
CA TRP A 44 6.83 -3.62 5.95
C TRP A 44 7.79 -2.65 6.60
N LEU A 45 7.44 -2.15 7.78
CA LEU A 45 8.35 -1.39 8.63
C LEU A 45 9.19 -2.33 9.51
N PRO A 46 10.37 -1.87 9.98
CA PRO A 46 11.22 -2.66 10.87
C PRO A 46 10.55 -3.07 12.20
N ASP A 47 9.51 -2.34 12.62
CA ASP A 47 8.71 -2.65 13.82
C ASP A 47 7.61 -3.71 13.56
N GLY A 48 7.59 -4.31 12.37
CA GLY A 48 6.64 -5.35 11.98
C GLY A 48 5.28 -4.82 11.52
N ARG A 49 5.06 -3.51 11.48
CA ARG A 49 3.80 -2.96 10.93
C ARG A 49 3.80 -3.06 9.41
N SER A 50 2.70 -3.58 8.86
CA SER A 50 2.43 -3.53 7.43
C SER A 50 1.94 -2.15 7.00
N VAL A 51 2.23 -1.78 5.76
CA VAL A 51 1.83 -0.51 5.15
C VAL A 51 1.23 -0.80 3.77
N GLU A 52 0.00 -0.34 3.54
CA GLU A 52 -0.56 -0.26 2.19
C GLU A 52 0.01 0.99 1.50
N LEU A 53 0.47 0.82 0.26
CA LEU A 53 1.08 1.86 -0.55
C LEU A 53 0.36 1.89 -1.90
N VAL A 54 -0.01 3.09 -2.36
CA VAL A 54 -0.46 3.29 -3.74
C VAL A 54 0.52 4.21 -4.42
N ALA A 55 1.08 3.75 -5.54
CA ALA A 55 2.05 4.50 -6.32
C ALA A 55 1.62 4.64 -7.78
N VAL A 56 2.07 5.72 -8.41
CA VAL A 56 1.98 5.95 -9.85
C VAL A 56 3.41 5.97 -10.40
N GLU A 57 3.62 5.28 -11.52
CA GLU A 57 4.90 5.30 -12.23
C GLU A 57 5.05 6.63 -12.99
N LEU A 58 6.18 7.31 -12.77
CA LEU A 58 6.58 8.51 -13.50
C LEU A 58 7.74 8.18 -14.43
N ILE A 59 8.03 9.07 -15.38
CA ILE A 59 9.17 8.95 -16.31
C ILE A 59 10.50 8.70 -15.56
N ARG A 60 10.66 9.28 -14.36
CA ARG A 60 11.87 9.16 -13.52
C ARG A 60 11.54 8.74 -12.09
N GLY A 61 10.84 7.63 -11.93
CA GLY A 61 10.64 6.97 -10.64
C GLY A 61 9.17 6.84 -10.26
N TRP A 62 8.87 6.99 -8.98
CA TRP A 62 7.58 6.63 -8.41
C TRP A 62 7.03 7.77 -7.56
N LEU A 63 5.74 8.06 -7.72
CA LEU A 63 5.00 8.93 -6.83
C LEU A 63 4.10 8.09 -5.93
N ILE A 64 4.41 8.05 -4.63
CA ILE A 64 3.54 7.43 -3.64
C ILE A 64 2.43 8.43 -3.29
N ILE A 65 1.20 8.14 -3.69
CA ILE A 65 0.03 9.01 -3.49
C ILE A 65 -0.80 8.63 -2.27
N HIS A 66 -0.59 7.44 -1.72
CA HIS A 66 -1.26 6.97 -0.50
C HIS A 66 -0.34 6.04 0.28
N ALA A 67 -0.36 6.20 1.60
CA ALA A 67 0.27 5.28 2.54
C ALA A 67 -0.57 5.18 3.82
N LEU A 68 -0.86 3.95 4.26
CA LEU A 68 -1.60 3.73 5.51
C LEU A 68 -1.10 2.47 6.22
N SER A 69 -1.09 2.52 7.55
CA SER A 69 -0.73 1.38 8.39
C SER A 69 -1.79 1.18 9.49
N PRO A 70 -2.17 -0.07 9.82
CA PRO A 70 -1.83 -1.30 9.11
C PRO A 70 -2.58 -1.42 7.77
N VAL A 71 -2.17 -2.38 6.92
CA VAL A 71 -2.91 -2.74 5.69
C VAL A 71 -4.37 -3.06 6.03
N GLN A 72 -5.30 -2.47 5.30
CA GLN A 72 -6.72 -2.68 5.53
C GLN A 72 -7.25 -3.89 4.76
N LYS A 73 -8.26 -4.58 5.32
CA LYS A 73 -8.91 -5.73 4.65
C LYS A 73 -9.43 -5.38 3.25
N LYS A 74 -9.94 -4.16 3.05
CA LYS A 74 -10.41 -3.69 1.74
C LYS A 74 -9.28 -3.57 0.71
N PHE A 75 -8.07 -3.26 1.16
CA PHE A 75 -6.90 -3.11 0.28
C PHE A 75 -6.41 -4.47 -0.21
N TRP A 76 -6.36 -5.47 0.69
CA TRP A 76 -6.15 -6.87 0.29
C TRP A 76 -7.17 -7.32 -0.75
N GLN A 77 -8.47 -7.13 -0.49
CA GLN A 77 -9.51 -7.49 -1.46
C GLN A 77 -9.32 -6.81 -2.82
N GLU A 78 -8.74 -5.61 -2.85
CA GLU A 78 -8.44 -4.89 -4.08
C GLU A 78 -7.25 -5.50 -4.85
N ILE A 79 -6.17 -5.86 -4.16
CA ILE A 79 -5.04 -6.61 -4.73
C ILE A 79 -5.53 -7.93 -5.34
N GLU A 80 -6.36 -8.68 -4.62
CA GLU A 80 -6.91 -9.96 -5.09
C GLU A 80 -7.77 -9.78 -6.35
N ARG A 81 -8.60 -8.73 -6.40
CA ARG A 81 -9.39 -8.40 -7.60
C ARG A 81 -8.50 -8.02 -8.78
N ALA A 82 -7.45 -7.22 -8.56
CA ALA A 82 -6.49 -6.88 -9.60
C ALA A 82 -5.78 -8.13 -10.13
N ARG A 83 -5.40 -9.08 -9.24
CA ARG A 83 -4.77 -10.36 -9.62
C ARG A 83 -5.69 -11.21 -10.50
N GLN A 84 -7.00 -11.19 -10.24
CA GLN A 84 -7.98 -11.95 -11.03
C GLN A 84 -8.19 -11.37 -12.43
N ARG A 85 -8.10 -10.04 -12.59
CA ARG A 85 -8.26 -9.38 -13.91
C ARG A 85 -7.03 -9.52 -14.81
N GLY A 86 -5.86 -9.73 -14.23
CA GLY A 86 -4.61 -9.96 -14.97
C GLY A 86 -4.39 -11.41 -15.41
N ARG A 87 -5.34 -12.32 -15.12
CA ARG A 87 -5.39 -13.69 -15.65
C ARG A 87 -6.34 -13.73 -16.83
#